data_AF-A0A537HPD4-F1
#
_entry.id   AF-A0A537HPD4-F1
#
_cell.length_a   1.000
_cell.length_b   1.000
_cell.length_c   1.000
_cell.angle_alpha   90.00
_cell.angle_beta   90.00
_cell.angle_gamma   90.00
#
_symmetry.space_group_name_H-M   'P 1'
#
loop_
_entity.id
_entity.type
_entity.pdbx_description
1 polymer ?
#
loop_
_entity_poly.entity_id
_entity_poly.type
_entity_poly.pdbx_seq_one_letter_code
_entity_poly.pdbx_strand_id
1 'polypeptide(L)' 'NKEAGVVTSSAYSPALTSVVGLGYVQKDFATEGTQVEIVTANEERFPATVTKLV' A
#
# COMPACT_ATOMS: atom_id res chain seq x y z
N ASN A 1 4.63 1.44 15.87
CA ASN A 1 4.24 1.77 14.49
C ASN A 1 2.89 2.47 14.50
N LYS A 2 2.77 3.62 13.83
CA LYS A 2 1.49 4.32 13.64
C LYS A 2 0.77 3.64 12.48
N GLU A 3 -0.49 3.26 12.67
CA GLU A 3 -1.30 2.71 11.59
C GLU A 3 -1.46 3.78 10.50
N ALA A 4 -1.08 3.46 9.26
CA ALA A 4 -1.16 4.40 8.15
C ALA A 4 -2.55 4.37 7.47
N GLY A 5 -3.28 3.27 7.56
CA GLY A 5 -4.57 3.08 6.91
C GLY A 5 -4.89 1.60 6.67
N VAL A 6 -5.78 1.34 5.71
CA VAL A 6 -6.28 -0.01 5.40
C VAL A 6 -6.34 -0.26 3.90
N VAL A 7 -5.84 -1.43 3.47
CA VAL A 7 -5.97 -1.93 2.10
C VAL A 7 -7.38 -2.51 1.93
N THR A 8 -8.10 -2.04 0.91
CA THR A 8 -9.48 -2.49 0.61
C THR A 8 -9.52 -3.56 -0.48
N SER A 9 -8.58 -3.49 -1.43
CA SER A 9 -8.44 -4.47 -2.50
C SER A 9 -6.99 -4.53 -2.97
N SER A 10 -6.58 -5.66 -3.50
CA SER A 10 -5.27 -5.84 -4.10
C SER A 10 -5.32 -6.88 -5.21
N ALA A 11 -4.45 -6.71 -6.20
CA ALA A 11 -4.32 -7.63 -7.32
C ALA A 11 -2.88 -7.65 -7.82
N TYR A 12 -2.48 -8.77 -8.43
CA TYR A 12 -1.23 -8.82 -9.18
C TYR A 12 -1.41 -8.11 -10.53
N SER A 13 -0.56 -7.14 -10.83
CA SER A 13 -0.51 -6.47 -12.12
C SER A 13 0.59 -7.09 -12.99
N PRO A 14 0.24 -7.80 -14.09
CA PRO A 14 1.24 -8.34 -15.00
C PRO A 14 2.11 -7.25 -15.64
N ALA A 15 1.50 -6.10 -15.96
CA ALA A 15 2.20 -4.97 -16.57
C ALA A 15 3.29 -4.38 -15.67
N LEU A 16 3.08 -4.37 -14.35
CA LEU A 16 4.04 -3.89 -13.36
C LEU A 16 4.88 -5.02 -12.74
N THR A 17 4.58 -6.28 -13.09
CA THR A 17 5.16 -7.49 -12.51
C THR A 17 5.13 -7.47 -10.96
N SER A 18 4.12 -6.82 -10.40
CA SER A 18 4.06 -6.47 -8.97
C SER A 18 2.62 -6.50 -8.46
N VAL A 19 2.45 -6.69 -7.16
CA VAL A 19 1.13 -6.55 -6.50
C VAL A 19 0.82 -5.06 -6.32
N VAL A 20 -0.38 -4.65 -6.72
CA VAL A 20 -0.91 -3.31 -6.49
C VAL A 20 -2.08 -3.40 -5.52
N GLY A 21 -2.08 -2.53 -4.52
CA GLY A 21 -3.17 -2.39 -3.55
C GLY A 21 -3.87 -1.05 -3.69
N LEU A 22 -5.18 -1.05 -3.48
CA LEU A 22 -5.98 0.15 -3.24
C LEU A 22 -6.37 0.18 -1.76
N GLY A 23 -6.41 1.37 -1.18
CA GLY A 23 -6.73 1.53 0.23
C GLY A 23 -6.97 2.97 0.63
N TYR A 24 -7.48 3.13 1.84
CA TYR A 24 -7.53 4.43 2.50
C TYR A 24 -6.27 4.63 3.30
N VAL A 25 -5.68 5.80 3.20
CA VAL A 25 -4.46 6.18 3.91
C VAL A 25 -4.69 7.51 4.63
N GLN A 26 -4.16 7.65 5.84
CA GLN A 26 -4.19 8.91 6.57
C GLN A 26 -3.43 9.99 5.79
N LYS A 27 -3.91 11.23 5.89
CA LYS A 27 -3.39 12.37 5.13
C LYS A 27 -1.88 12.56 5.26
N ASP A 28 -1.33 12.28 6.44
CA ASP A 28 0.11 12.36 6.73
C ASP A 28 0.97 11.44 5.85
N PHE A 29 0.38 10.35 5.34
CA PHE A 29 1.06 9.33 4.52
C PHE A 29 0.51 9.26 3.08
N ALA A 30 -0.40 10.16 2.70
CA ALA A 30 -1.05 10.15 1.38
C ALA A 30 -0.18 10.73 0.25
N THR A 31 1.00 11.26 0.57
CA THR A 31 1.92 11.85 -0.40
C THR A 31 2.50 10.76 -1.30
N GLU A 32 2.49 11.01 -2.61
CA GLU A 32 3.12 10.12 -3.58
C GLU A 32 4.62 9.96 -3.28
N GLY A 33 5.13 8.73 -3.38
CA GLY A 33 6.50 8.38 -3.04
C GLY A 33 6.74 8.06 -1.56
N THR A 34 5.76 8.26 -0.68
CA THR A 34 5.89 7.86 0.73
C THR A 34 6.04 6.33 0.83
N GLN A 35 7.05 5.89 1.58
CA GLN A 35 7.25 4.47 1.89
C GLN A 35 6.41 4.06 3.09
N VAL A 36 5.70 2.95 2.95
CA VAL A 36 4.86 2.35 4.00
C VAL A 36 5.14 0.84 4.08
N GLU A 37 4.78 0.23 5.21
CA GLU A 37 4.77 -1.22 5.35
C GLU A 37 3.33 -1.73 5.27
N ILE A 38 3.09 -2.70 4.38
CA ILE A 38 1.83 -3.45 4.34
C ILE A 38 1.97 -4.65 5.26
N VAL A 39 1.05 -4.78 6.21
CA VAL A 39 0.95 -5.94 7.10
C VAL A 39 -0.19 -6.83 6.60
N THR A 40 0.12 -8.08 6.30
CA THR A 40 -0.89 -9.06 5.88
C THR A 40 -1.59 -9.70 7.07
N ALA A 41 -2.64 -10.48 6.81
CA ALA A 41 -3.33 -11.25 7.85
C ALA A 41 -2.41 -12.26 8.58
N ASN A 42 -1.30 -12.67 7.95
CA ASN A 42 -0.31 -13.58 8.53
C ASN A 42 0.84 -12.83 9.23
N GLU A 43 0.68 -11.53 9.50
CA GLU A 43 1.68 -10.64 10.10
C GLU A 43 2.95 -10.43 9.26
N GLU A 44 3.00 -10.95 8.03
CA GLU A 44 4.07 -10.68 7.08
C GLU A 44 4.05 -9.22 6.65
N ARG A 45 5.25 -8.63 6.55
CA ARG A 45 5.44 -7.22 6.23
C ARG A 45 6.11 -7.06 4.88
N PHE A 46 5.52 -6.22 4.04
CA PHE A 46 6.05 -5.91 2.72
C PHE A 46 6.24 -4.40 2.57
N PRO A 47 7.39 -3.94 2.03
CA PRO A 47 7.55 -2.55 1.68
C PRO A 47 6.62 -2.19 0.52
N ALA A 48 5.98 -1.04 0.61
CA ALA A 48 5.16 -0.48 -0.46
C ALA A 48 5.40 1.02 -0.60
N THR A 49 5.10 1.54 -1.78
CA THR A 49 5.21 2.97 -2.09
C THR A 49 3.83 3.50 -2.45
N VAL A 50 3.42 4.58 -1.79
CA VAL A 50 2.17 5.27 -2.12
C VAL A 50 2.32 5.91 -3.49
N THR A 51 1.38 5.61 -4.38
CA THR A 51 1.33 6.17 -5.73
C THR A 51 -0.04 6.79 -6.00
N LYS A 52 -0.09 7.73 -6.94
CA LYS A 52 -1.35 8.36 -7.34
C LYS A 52 -2.21 7.35 -8.10
N LEU A 53 -3.52 7.37 -7.82
CA LEU A 53 -4.49 6.65 -8.66
C LEU A 53 -4.51 7.30 -10.04
N VAL A 54 -4.15 6.52 -11.06
CA VAL A 54 -4.17 6.93 -12.47
C VAL A 54 -5.57 6.91 -13.05
#